data_AF-A0A1X7R6S3-F1
#
_entry.id   AF-A0A1X7R6S3-F1
#
_cell.length_a   1.000
_cell.length_b   1.000
_cell.length_c   1.000
_cell.angle_alpha   90.00
_cell.angle_beta   90.00
_cell.angle_gamma   90.00
#
_symmetry.space_group_name_H-M   'P 1'
#
loop_
_entity.id
_entity.type
_entity.pdbx_description
1 polymer ?
#
loop_
_entity_poly.entity_id
_entity_poly.type
_entity_poly.pdbx_seq_one_letter_code
_entity_poly.pdbx_strand_id
1 'polypeptide(L)'
;MADNDAGILKDATDYILYTSNSTGIIYYKPESFDKNVYYRLGIHILISDLLRVIDSQRRDSLIRSLYPLLLKELTFIRNNPIRYFTIHGKIISLRMKLIQNQDFVIFKMDDNSNYELHSIQFKCPVSLLTDYSKDTLSKFEKNWYLTCTVEKSWYSTKDMIEFNVIEIINVNDSNILQTTTFWTKCLKLKNQLMSKPWNPQDIQEDNNGLLNELSKKSEVIDIETPRPNTSIVHRAIDMESNSVEEFDSDESVMMVNNDDNLIEICEEPSFEIIDDENIHLEKKIYNQLIACLLEHISKSSQSTANVETFFYSNDVQLLLEKCTANYSINLIDGVQDDHIIIPTKEKYFCTFLTKLENEALISRKKRKQNIINVELLQKLYNYSSQRLKAMITIKCLTITVDTSFVLDKLELNHGSISTIIIITIFKIALSRIVSDKSNHIIDWWIEKRTDAFWLIHLKYDTKFNDV
;
A
#
# COMPACT_ATOMS: atom_id res chain seq x y z
N MET A 1 24.26 -12.49 -26.76
CA MET A 1 25.37 -11.53 -26.83
C MET A 1 25.95 -11.44 -25.44
N ALA A 2 27.09 -12.08 -25.21
CA ALA A 2 27.81 -12.02 -23.94
C ALA A 2 28.82 -10.86 -24.06
N ASP A 3 28.66 -9.83 -23.23
CA ASP A 3 29.61 -8.72 -23.18
C ASP A 3 30.96 -9.23 -22.65
N ASN A 4 31.98 -9.15 -23.51
CA ASN A 4 33.38 -9.39 -23.16
C ASN A 4 33.92 -8.19 -22.38
N ASP A 5 33.47 -8.02 -21.13
CA ASP A 5 34.01 -7.04 -20.19
C ASP A 5 35.25 -7.63 -19.48
N ALA A 6 36.34 -7.77 -20.24
CA ALA A 6 37.65 -8.18 -19.72
C ALA A 6 38.32 -7.01 -18.98
N GLY A 7 37.88 -6.75 -17.75
CA GLY A 7 38.52 -5.81 -16.82
C GLY A 7 39.84 -6.37 -16.28
N ILE A 8 40.93 -5.64 -16.52
CA ILE A 8 42.28 -5.97 -16.04
C ILE A 8 42.37 -5.75 -14.52
N LEU A 9 42.68 -6.80 -13.77
CA LEU A 9 43.03 -6.76 -12.35
C LEU A 9 44.47 -6.25 -12.18
N LYS A 10 44.63 -5.01 -11.70
CA LYS A 10 45.86 -4.53 -11.02
C LYS A 10 45.63 -3.12 -10.47
N ASP A 11 45.17 -3.01 -9.22
CA ASP A 11 45.57 -1.88 -8.37
C ASP A 11 45.43 -2.15 -6.86
N ALA A 12 46.27 -1.47 -6.10
CA ALA A 12 46.86 -1.85 -4.81
C ALA A 12 45.96 -1.66 -3.56
N THR A 13 44.82 -2.33 -3.49
CA THR A 13 44.10 -2.51 -2.22
C THR A 13 43.69 -3.97 -2.04
N ASP A 14 44.11 -4.60 -0.94
CA ASP A 14 44.00 -6.05 -0.70
C ASP A 14 42.57 -6.62 -0.71
N TYR A 15 41.55 -5.75 -0.75
CA TYR A 15 40.14 -6.10 -0.60
C TYR A 15 39.28 -5.91 -1.87
N ILE A 16 39.81 -5.41 -3.00
CA ILE A 16 39.05 -5.35 -4.26
C ILE A 16 39.06 -6.72 -4.94
N LEU A 17 37.88 -7.16 -5.40
CA LEU A 17 37.70 -8.39 -6.17
C LEU A 17 37.57 -8.10 -7.67
N TYR A 18 36.72 -7.13 -8.04
CA TYR A 18 36.43 -6.80 -9.44
C TYR A 18 35.91 -5.36 -9.55
N THR A 19 36.17 -4.67 -10.66
CA THR A 19 35.56 -3.37 -10.96
C THR A 19 34.80 -3.48 -12.27
N SER A 20 33.50 -3.20 -12.24
CA SER A 20 32.66 -3.21 -13.44
C SER A 20 32.89 -1.94 -14.24
N ASN A 21 33.38 -2.10 -15.47
CA ASN A 21 33.62 -0.98 -16.39
C ASN A 21 32.31 -0.29 -16.80
N SER A 22 31.24 -1.06 -16.98
CA SER A 22 29.93 -0.58 -17.42
C SER A 22 29.18 0.21 -16.35
N THR A 23 29.30 -0.19 -15.08
CA THR A 23 28.55 0.45 -13.98
C THR A 23 29.40 1.31 -13.06
N GLY A 24 30.73 1.21 -13.14
CA GLY A 24 31.66 1.83 -12.21
C GLY A 24 31.62 1.22 -10.80
N ILE A 25 30.89 0.12 -10.59
CA ILE A 25 30.76 -0.52 -9.28
C ILE A 25 32.01 -1.35 -8.99
N ILE A 26 32.58 -1.14 -7.80
CA ILE A 26 33.71 -1.93 -7.27
C ILE A 26 33.15 -3.02 -6.37
N TYR A 27 33.44 -4.28 -6.69
CA TYR A 27 33.11 -5.47 -5.93
C TYR A 27 34.29 -5.88 -5.06
N TYR A 28 34.03 -6.35 -3.85
CA TYR A 28 35.04 -6.57 -2.82
C TYR A 28 35.14 -8.03 -2.38
N LYS A 29 36.28 -8.42 -1.82
CA LYS A 29 36.47 -9.75 -1.28
C LYS A 29 35.63 -9.96 -0.01
N PRO A 30 35.04 -11.14 0.23
CA PRO A 30 34.15 -11.40 1.36
C PRO A 30 34.71 -11.05 2.73
N GLU A 31 36.03 -11.18 2.92
CA GLU A 31 36.75 -10.86 4.16
C GLU A 31 36.63 -9.37 4.55
N SER A 32 36.25 -8.52 3.59
CA SER A 32 36.02 -7.10 3.82
C SER A 32 34.56 -6.75 4.17
N PHE A 33 33.62 -7.69 4.05
CA PHE A 33 32.18 -7.41 4.24
C PHE A 33 31.84 -6.95 5.65
N ASP A 34 32.60 -7.41 6.64
CA ASP A 34 32.47 -6.95 8.04
C ASP A 34 32.75 -5.44 8.23
N LYS A 35 33.38 -4.80 7.25
CA LYS A 35 33.52 -3.35 7.24
C LYS A 35 32.20 -2.66 6.88
N ASN A 36 31.31 -3.30 6.10
CA ASN A 36 30.02 -2.71 5.77
C ASN A 36 29.14 -2.61 7.03
N VAL A 37 28.70 -1.38 7.35
CA VAL A 37 27.87 -1.08 8.53
C VAL A 37 26.56 -1.88 8.55
N TYR A 38 26.01 -2.17 7.38
CA TYR A 38 24.76 -2.91 7.22
C TYR A 38 24.93 -4.43 7.29
N TYR A 39 26.17 -4.95 7.23
CA TYR A 39 26.42 -6.39 7.25
C TYR A 39 25.95 -7.04 8.54
N ARG A 40 26.05 -6.33 9.68
CA ARG A 40 25.70 -6.84 11.02
C ARG A 40 24.41 -6.28 11.60
N LEU A 41 24.03 -5.05 11.24
CA LEU A 41 22.97 -4.32 11.96
C LEU A 41 21.54 -4.71 11.56
N GLY A 42 21.37 -5.40 10.44
CA GLY A 42 20.05 -5.65 9.86
C GLY A 42 19.39 -4.39 9.34
N ILE A 43 18.75 -4.47 8.17
CA ILE A 43 18.17 -3.29 7.54
C ILE A 43 16.66 -3.40 7.47
N HIS A 44 15.97 -2.28 7.72
CA HIS A 44 14.53 -2.19 7.52
C HIS A 44 14.29 -1.98 6.02
N ILE A 45 13.48 -2.85 5.40
CA ILE A 45 13.20 -2.79 3.96
C ILE A 45 11.70 -2.95 3.69
N LEU A 46 11.21 -2.21 2.69
CA LEU A 46 9.86 -2.40 2.16
C LEU A 46 9.80 -3.68 1.31
N ILE A 47 8.67 -4.36 1.30
CA ILE A 47 8.45 -5.59 0.53
C ILE A 47 8.67 -5.34 -0.96
N SER A 48 8.14 -4.24 -1.50
CA SER A 48 8.32 -3.88 -2.92
C SER A 48 9.80 -3.71 -3.29
N ASP A 49 10.58 -3.06 -2.43
CA ASP A 49 12.01 -2.84 -2.65
C ASP A 49 12.80 -4.15 -2.52
N LEU A 50 12.44 -5.01 -1.56
CA LEU A 50 13.02 -6.33 -1.41
C LEU A 50 12.78 -7.19 -2.67
N LEU A 51 11.55 -7.23 -3.19
CA LEU A 51 11.23 -7.97 -4.42
C LEU A 51 12.05 -7.45 -5.62
N ARG A 52 12.19 -6.13 -5.76
CA ARG A 52 13.04 -5.54 -6.82
C ARG A 52 14.50 -5.92 -6.68
N VAL A 53 15.04 -5.92 -5.47
CA VAL A 53 16.41 -6.33 -5.19
C VAL A 53 16.61 -7.79 -5.58
N ILE A 54 15.67 -8.65 -5.22
CA ILE A 54 15.69 -10.08 -5.56
C ILE A 54 15.66 -10.29 -7.06
N ASP A 55 14.76 -9.60 -7.77
CA ASP A 55 14.66 -9.68 -9.22
C ASP A 55 15.89 -9.12 -9.93
N SER A 56 16.49 -8.06 -9.39
CA SER A 56 17.75 -7.51 -9.90
C SER A 56 18.88 -8.52 -9.74
N GLN A 57 19.04 -9.09 -8.54
CA GLN A 57 20.09 -10.07 -8.23
C GLN A 57 19.93 -11.36 -9.04
N ARG A 58 18.69 -11.78 -9.32
CA ARG A 58 18.41 -12.92 -10.21
C ARG A 58 18.88 -12.67 -11.64
N ARG A 59 18.81 -11.42 -12.11
CA ARG A 59 19.22 -11.03 -13.46
C ARG A 59 20.71 -10.72 -13.55
N ASP A 60 21.32 -10.24 -12.48
CA ASP A 60 22.73 -9.89 -12.43
C ASP A 60 23.62 -11.14 -12.54
N SER A 61 24.18 -11.38 -13.74
CA SER A 61 25.10 -12.49 -14.00
C SER A 61 26.46 -12.28 -13.33
N LEU A 62 26.88 -11.03 -13.14
CA LEU A 62 28.17 -10.69 -12.58
C LEU A 62 28.22 -11.03 -11.08
N ILE A 63 27.22 -10.61 -10.31
CA ILE A 63 27.12 -10.96 -8.88
C ILE A 63 27.08 -12.49 -8.68
N ARG A 64 26.38 -13.21 -9.56
CA ARG A 64 26.31 -14.68 -9.55
C ARG A 64 27.65 -15.33 -9.87
N SER A 65 28.42 -14.75 -10.77
CA SER A 65 29.76 -15.18 -11.10
C SER A 65 30.76 -14.91 -9.96
N LEU A 66 30.68 -13.75 -9.34
CA LEU A 66 31.64 -13.33 -8.32
C LEU A 66 31.40 -13.97 -6.95
N TYR A 67 30.13 -14.24 -6.59
CA TYR A 67 29.76 -14.70 -5.26
C TYR A 67 28.85 -15.95 -5.23
N PRO A 68 29.11 -17.01 -6.01
CA PRO A 68 28.18 -18.11 -6.21
C PRO A 68 27.75 -18.81 -4.90
N LEU A 69 28.67 -18.93 -3.94
CA LEU A 69 28.41 -19.56 -2.64
C LEU A 69 27.67 -18.62 -1.68
N LEU A 70 28.00 -17.33 -1.70
CA LEU A 70 27.47 -16.35 -0.74
C LEU A 70 26.07 -15.87 -1.09
N LEU A 71 25.59 -16.04 -2.32
CA LEU A 71 24.20 -15.66 -2.65
C LEU A 71 23.15 -16.48 -1.90
N LYS A 72 23.56 -17.60 -1.29
CA LYS A 72 22.71 -18.39 -0.40
C LYS A 72 22.45 -17.69 0.94
N GLU A 73 23.40 -16.87 1.39
CA GLU A 73 23.44 -16.26 2.72
C GLU A 73 23.24 -14.75 2.66
N LEU A 74 23.60 -14.12 1.53
CA LEU A 74 23.63 -12.68 1.36
C LEU A 74 22.71 -12.21 0.23
N THR A 75 22.26 -10.98 0.40
CA THR A 75 21.58 -10.19 -0.62
C THR A 75 22.42 -8.95 -0.88
N PHE A 76 22.58 -8.59 -2.15
CA PHE A 76 23.39 -7.44 -2.53
C PHE A 76 22.50 -6.28 -2.97
N ILE A 77 22.58 -5.14 -2.28
CA ILE A 77 21.91 -3.90 -2.66
C ILE A 77 22.96 -2.89 -3.10
N ARG A 78 23.08 -2.63 -4.41
CA ARG A 78 24.15 -1.76 -4.95
C ARG A 78 25.53 -2.16 -4.40
N ASN A 79 25.83 -3.46 -4.39
CA ASN A 79 27.05 -4.05 -3.82
C ASN A 79 27.21 -3.93 -2.28
N ASN A 80 26.22 -3.44 -1.54
CA ASN A 80 26.19 -3.63 -0.08
C ASN A 80 25.83 -5.10 0.22
N PRO A 81 26.71 -5.88 0.88
CA PRO A 81 26.39 -7.21 1.35
C PRO A 81 25.47 -7.11 2.57
N ILE A 82 24.24 -7.58 2.43
CA ILE A 82 23.24 -7.56 3.50
C ILE A 82 22.92 -8.99 3.92
N ARG A 83 23.10 -9.27 5.21
CA ARG A 83 22.81 -10.56 5.82
C ARG A 83 21.42 -10.62 6.44
N TYR A 84 21.03 -9.54 7.11
CA TYR A 84 19.77 -9.47 7.86
C TYR A 84 18.85 -8.38 7.33
N PHE A 85 17.56 -8.70 7.23
CA PHE A 85 16.53 -7.74 6.87
C PHE A 85 15.40 -7.79 7.89
N THR A 86 14.84 -6.63 8.21
CA THR A 86 13.59 -6.51 8.94
C THR A 86 12.53 -6.01 7.97
N ILE A 87 11.42 -6.71 7.94
CA ILE A 87 10.25 -6.39 7.12
C ILE A 87 9.04 -6.26 8.05
N HIS A 88 8.11 -5.37 7.72
CA HIS A 88 6.90 -5.18 8.49
C HIS A 88 5.72 -5.05 7.54
N GLY A 89 4.69 -5.88 7.73
CA GLY A 89 3.52 -5.86 6.87
C GLY A 89 2.34 -6.64 7.42
N LYS A 90 1.22 -6.54 6.73
CA LYS A 90 -0.01 -7.28 7.00
C LYS A 90 0.10 -8.69 6.42
N ILE A 91 -0.29 -9.69 7.21
CA ILE A 91 -0.42 -11.06 6.71
C ILE A 91 -1.72 -11.15 5.88
N ILE A 92 -1.58 -11.51 4.61
CA ILE A 92 -2.69 -11.72 3.67
C ILE A 92 -3.22 -13.15 3.79
N SER A 93 -2.32 -14.13 3.91
CA SER A 93 -2.68 -15.54 4.01
C SER A 93 -1.68 -16.28 4.89
N LEU A 94 -2.15 -17.26 5.65
CA LEU A 94 -1.31 -18.13 6.46
C LEU A 94 -1.80 -19.57 6.31
N ARG A 95 -0.87 -20.50 6.08
CA ARG A 95 -1.16 -21.94 6.00
C ARG A 95 -0.05 -22.73 6.67
N MET A 96 -0.41 -23.82 7.34
CA MET A 96 0.57 -24.78 7.84
C MET A 96 0.73 -25.93 6.84
N LYS A 97 1.94 -26.45 6.71
CA LYS A 97 2.26 -27.63 5.91
C LYS A 97 3.28 -28.51 6.63
N LEU A 98 3.04 -29.81 6.62
CA LEU A 98 4.05 -30.80 7.01
C LEU A 98 4.93 -31.09 5.78
N ILE A 99 6.23 -30.85 5.88
CA ILE A 99 7.22 -31.09 4.82
C ILE A 99 8.36 -31.87 5.43
N GLN A 100 8.68 -33.05 4.89
CA GLN A 100 9.78 -33.90 5.38
C GLN A 100 9.73 -34.14 6.91
N ASN A 101 8.54 -34.44 7.44
CA ASN A 101 8.27 -34.65 8.87
C ASN A 101 8.52 -33.43 9.78
N GLN A 102 8.61 -32.23 9.21
CA GLN A 102 8.70 -30.98 9.95
C GLN A 102 7.53 -30.06 9.59
N ASP A 103 6.93 -29.44 10.60
CA ASP A 103 5.86 -28.47 10.40
C ASP A 103 6.42 -27.12 9.98
N PHE A 104 5.87 -26.57 8.90
CA PHE A 104 6.16 -25.25 8.39
C PHE A 104 4.92 -24.36 8.41
N VAL A 105 5.12 -23.09 8.73
CA VAL A 105 4.18 -22.02 8.44
C VAL A 105 4.60 -21.37 7.13
N ILE A 106 3.65 -21.26 6.21
CA ILE A 106 3.80 -20.52 4.97
C ILE A 106 2.82 -19.36 5.04
N PHE A 107 3.32 -18.14 4.98
CA PHE A 107 2.49 -16.95 5.02
C PHE A 107 2.84 -15.97 3.92
N LYS A 108 1.84 -15.22 3.45
CA LYS A 108 2.00 -14.14 2.48
C LYS A 108 1.84 -12.82 3.21
N MET A 109 2.76 -11.90 2.99
CA MET A 109 2.74 -10.58 3.59
C MET A 109 2.71 -9.49 2.54
N ASP A 110 2.04 -8.40 2.87
CA ASP A 110 2.01 -7.16 2.09
C ASP A 110 2.10 -5.96 3.03
N ASP A 111 2.94 -5.00 2.66
CA ASP A 111 3.12 -3.75 3.38
C ASP A 111 2.46 -2.58 2.66
N ASN A 112 1.69 -2.82 1.59
CA ASN A 112 1.08 -1.85 0.70
C ASN A 112 2.08 -0.87 0.07
N SER A 113 3.37 -1.23 -0.01
CA SER A 113 4.38 -0.39 -0.66
C SER A 113 4.35 -0.51 -2.19
N ASN A 114 3.61 -1.47 -2.75
CA ASN A 114 3.43 -1.66 -4.19
C ASN A 114 1.98 -1.49 -4.64
N TYR A 115 1.78 -0.92 -5.83
CA TYR A 115 0.47 -0.73 -6.46
C TYR A 115 -0.07 -2.01 -7.10
N GLU A 116 0.82 -2.85 -7.62
CA GLU A 116 0.48 -4.20 -8.03
C GLU A 116 0.59 -5.08 -6.78
N LEU A 117 -0.46 -5.83 -6.43
CA LEU A 117 -0.62 -6.68 -5.23
C LEU A 117 0.45 -7.79 -5.13
N HIS A 118 1.71 -7.41 -5.01
CA HIS A 118 2.84 -8.30 -4.92
C HIS A 118 3.08 -8.63 -3.45
N SER A 119 2.36 -9.64 -2.98
CA SER A 119 2.64 -10.25 -1.69
C SER A 119 3.89 -11.10 -1.79
N ILE A 120 4.75 -11.03 -0.78
CA ILE A 120 5.91 -11.93 -0.65
C ILE A 120 5.52 -13.13 0.20
N GLN A 121 5.89 -14.33 -0.25
CA GLN A 121 5.63 -15.56 0.47
C GLN A 121 6.84 -15.96 1.32
N PHE A 122 6.61 -16.13 2.61
CA PHE A 122 7.55 -16.65 3.59
C PHE A 122 7.25 -18.11 3.89
N LYS A 123 8.30 -18.88 4.13
CA LYS A 123 8.23 -20.24 4.68
C LYS A 123 9.17 -20.31 5.87
N CYS A 124 8.63 -20.69 7.03
CA CYS A 124 9.34 -20.77 8.29
C CYS A 124 8.98 -22.07 9.02
N PRO A 125 9.95 -22.81 9.59
CA PRO A 125 9.65 -23.89 10.53
C PRO A 125 8.83 -23.39 11.72
N VAL A 126 7.82 -24.16 12.15
CA VAL A 126 7.02 -23.84 13.35
C VAL A 126 7.91 -23.78 14.60
N SER A 127 8.99 -24.55 14.65
CA SER A 127 9.93 -24.57 15.78
C SER A 127 10.65 -23.24 16.02
N LEU A 128 10.69 -22.34 15.03
CA LEU A 128 11.26 -20.99 15.19
C LEU A 128 10.24 -19.98 15.72
N LEU A 129 8.96 -20.35 15.83
CA LEU A 129 7.89 -19.49 16.31
C LEU A 129 7.66 -19.70 17.80
N THR A 130 8.67 -19.45 18.62
CA THR A 130 8.68 -19.78 20.06
C THR A 130 7.50 -19.20 20.83
N ASP A 131 6.97 -18.07 20.37
CA ASP A 131 5.91 -17.33 21.05
C ASP A 131 4.50 -17.69 20.53
N TYR A 132 4.39 -18.53 19.50
CA TYR A 132 3.12 -18.88 18.87
C TYR A 132 2.85 -20.37 18.95
N SER A 133 1.86 -20.73 19.78
CA SER A 133 1.31 -22.08 19.74
C SER A 133 0.63 -22.36 18.40
N LYS A 134 0.57 -23.63 17.97
CA LYS A 134 -0.22 -24.05 16.80
C LYS A 134 -1.68 -23.57 16.90
N ASP A 135 -2.22 -23.51 18.12
CA ASP A 135 -3.58 -23.02 18.40
C ASP A 135 -3.72 -21.51 18.22
N THR A 136 -2.65 -20.75 18.43
CA THR A 136 -2.63 -19.30 18.16
C THR A 136 -2.62 -19.04 16.66
N LEU A 137 -1.82 -19.81 15.90
CA LEU A 137 -1.70 -19.69 14.46
C LEU A 137 -2.97 -20.16 13.73
N SER A 138 -3.70 -21.13 14.28
CA SER A 138 -4.97 -21.59 13.71
C SER A 138 -6.12 -20.60 13.92
N LYS A 139 -6.02 -19.72 14.92
CA LYS A 139 -6.96 -18.62 15.21
C LYS A 139 -6.58 -17.31 14.51
N PHE A 140 -5.80 -17.39 13.44
CA PHE A 140 -5.42 -16.22 12.65
C PHE A 140 -6.66 -15.43 12.21
N GLU A 141 -6.76 -14.18 12.66
CA GLU A 141 -7.84 -13.26 12.28
C GLU A 141 -7.38 -12.33 11.16
N LYS A 142 -8.33 -11.87 10.32
CA LYS A 142 -8.06 -10.82 9.34
C LYS A 142 -7.53 -9.59 10.10
N ASN A 143 -6.34 -9.09 9.72
CA ASN A 143 -5.65 -7.86 10.19
C ASN A 143 -4.40 -8.03 11.07
N TRP A 144 -3.80 -9.21 11.14
CA TRP A 144 -2.49 -9.33 11.81
C TRP A 144 -1.40 -8.59 11.04
N TYR A 145 -0.64 -7.79 11.76
CA TYR A 145 0.62 -7.21 11.31
C TYR A 145 1.77 -7.95 11.96
N LEU A 146 2.81 -8.15 11.17
CA LEU A 146 3.97 -8.90 11.54
C LEU A 146 5.21 -8.10 11.21
N THR A 147 6.14 -8.05 12.16
CA THR A 147 7.53 -7.70 11.90
C THR A 147 8.36 -8.98 11.87
N CYS A 148 9.01 -9.27 10.74
CA CYS A 148 9.97 -10.38 10.63
C CYS A 148 11.37 -9.79 10.55
N THR A 149 12.27 -10.21 11.44
CA THR A 149 13.71 -10.16 11.15
C THR A 149 14.13 -11.47 10.53
N VAL A 150 14.88 -11.36 9.46
CA VAL A 150 15.10 -12.42 8.49
C VAL A 150 16.59 -12.56 8.27
N GLU A 151 17.12 -13.74 8.62
CA GLU A 151 18.39 -14.21 8.09
C GLU A 151 18.09 -15.10 6.88
N LYS A 152 18.61 -14.69 5.73
CA LYS A 152 18.26 -15.33 4.47
C LYS A 152 18.81 -16.76 4.44
N SER A 153 17.95 -17.72 4.11
CA SER A 153 18.33 -19.09 3.80
C SER A 153 17.57 -19.57 2.56
N TRP A 154 18.17 -19.30 1.39
CA TRP A 154 17.90 -19.91 0.08
C TRP A 154 16.60 -19.57 -0.70
N TYR A 155 16.72 -19.70 -2.03
CA TYR A 155 15.70 -19.41 -3.05
C TYR A 155 15.18 -20.71 -3.68
N SER A 156 13.87 -20.88 -3.77
CA SER A 156 13.27 -21.94 -4.57
C SER A 156 12.11 -21.43 -5.42
N THR A 157 12.33 -21.46 -6.74
CA THR A 157 11.38 -21.11 -7.82
C THR A 157 10.77 -19.70 -7.74
N LYS A 158 10.12 -19.27 -8.83
CA LYS A 158 9.97 -17.87 -9.26
C LYS A 158 9.46 -16.86 -8.21
N ASP A 159 8.76 -17.28 -7.14
CA ASP A 159 8.05 -16.37 -6.23
C ASP A 159 8.09 -16.79 -4.74
N MET A 160 8.94 -17.74 -4.32
CA MET A 160 9.03 -18.17 -2.92
C MET A 160 10.43 -17.97 -2.35
N ILE A 161 10.50 -17.21 -1.25
CA ILE A 161 11.75 -16.98 -0.54
C ILE A 161 11.67 -17.70 0.80
N GLU A 162 12.61 -18.61 1.02
CA GLU A 162 12.74 -19.31 2.28
C GLU A 162 13.57 -18.45 3.23
N PHE A 163 13.07 -18.31 4.45
CA PHE A 163 13.62 -17.39 5.41
C PHE A 163 13.67 -18.06 6.76
N ASN A 164 14.80 -17.95 7.44
CA ASN A 164 14.85 -18.18 8.87
C ASN A 164 14.26 -16.93 9.51
N VAL A 165 12.98 -17.02 9.87
CA VAL A 165 12.33 -15.98 10.64
C VAL A 165 12.85 -16.08 12.06
N ILE A 166 13.49 -15.00 12.51
CA ILE A 166 14.13 -14.93 13.82
C ILE A 166 13.13 -14.49 14.88
N GLU A 167 12.16 -13.65 14.50
CA GLU A 167 11.21 -13.07 15.43
C GLU A 167 9.91 -12.73 14.71
N ILE A 168 8.78 -13.00 15.36
CA ILE A 168 7.44 -12.56 14.95
C ILE A 168 6.87 -11.75 16.10
N ILE A 169 6.60 -10.47 15.87
CA ILE A 169 5.90 -9.63 16.85
C ILE A 169 4.48 -9.40 16.34
N ASN A 170 3.48 -9.91 17.06
CA ASN A 170 2.07 -9.62 16.78
C ASN A 170 1.74 -8.23 17.31
N VAL A 171 1.32 -7.36 16.40
CA VAL A 171 0.81 -6.03 16.72
C VAL A 171 -0.72 -6.12 16.67
N ASN A 172 -1.33 -6.58 17.77
CA ASN A 172 -2.78 -6.85 17.85
C ASN A 172 -3.67 -5.60 17.81
N ASP A 173 -3.08 -4.42 17.73
CA ASP A 173 -3.77 -3.20 17.34
C ASP A 173 -2.76 -2.36 16.57
N SER A 174 -3.13 -1.92 15.37
CA SER A 174 -2.32 -1.07 14.50
C SER A 174 -1.64 0.05 15.30
N ASN A 175 -0.44 -0.21 15.79
CA ASN A 175 0.39 0.82 16.36
C ASN A 175 0.90 1.60 15.15
N ILE A 176 0.05 2.49 14.65
CA ILE A 176 0.32 3.34 13.50
C ILE A 176 1.67 4.03 13.70
N LEU A 177 2.05 4.34 14.95
CA LEU A 177 3.37 4.88 15.27
C LEU A 177 4.50 3.88 14.98
N GLN A 178 4.39 2.60 15.32
CA GLN A 178 5.38 1.59 14.94
C GLN A 178 5.46 1.40 13.42
N THR A 179 4.32 1.28 12.74
CA THR A 179 4.29 1.15 11.27
C THR A 179 4.90 2.38 10.59
N THR A 180 4.51 3.59 10.99
CA THR A 180 5.07 4.83 10.45
C THR A 180 6.56 4.99 10.78
N THR A 181 6.99 4.58 11.98
CA THR A 181 8.41 4.56 12.36
C THR A 181 9.19 3.57 11.49
N PHE A 182 8.65 2.37 11.26
CA PHE A 182 9.26 1.38 10.36
C PHE A 182 9.41 1.95 8.94
N TRP A 183 8.34 2.52 8.40
CA TRP A 183 8.35 3.11 7.06
C TRP A 183 9.34 4.27 6.95
N THR A 184 9.40 5.13 7.97
CA THR A 184 10.37 6.23 8.02
C THR A 184 11.80 5.71 8.00
N LYS A 185 12.09 4.65 8.77
CA LYS A 185 13.40 3.97 8.74
C LYS A 185 13.71 3.40 7.35
N CYS A 186 12.75 2.71 6.72
CA CYS A 186 12.91 2.16 5.38
C CYS A 186 13.22 3.27 4.36
N LEU A 187 12.49 4.39 4.38
CA LEU A 187 12.69 5.49 3.44
C LEU A 187 14.04 6.18 3.64
N LYS A 188 14.47 6.40 4.90
CA LYS A 188 15.81 6.95 5.21
C LYS A 188 16.91 6.01 4.69
N LEU A 189 16.80 4.71 4.99
CA LEU A 189 17.76 3.70 4.53
C LEU A 189 17.77 3.53 3.01
N LYS A 190 16.61 3.59 2.35
CA LYS A 190 16.50 3.51 0.90
C LYS A 190 17.32 4.60 0.23
N ASN A 191 17.20 5.85 0.71
CA ASN A 191 17.97 6.96 0.16
C ASN A 191 19.48 6.75 0.35
N GLN A 192 19.90 6.13 1.46
CA GLN A 192 21.32 5.85 1.73
C GLN A 192 21.85 4.67 0.89
N LEU A 193 21.18 3.51 0.93
CA LEU A 193 21.61 2.28 0.26
C LEU A 193 21.48 2.33 -1.26
N MET A 194 20.50 3.08 -1.79
CA MET A 194 20.22 3.09 -3.22
C MET A 194 20.93 4.23 -3.96
N SER A 195 21.40 5.27 -3.25
CA SER A 195 22.03 6.44 -3.88
C SER A 195 23.50 6.21 -4.26
N LYS A 196 24.24 5.41 -3.48
CA LYS A 196 25.66 5.14 -3.73
C LYS A 196 26.01 3.67 -3.51
N PRO A 197 26.87 3.08 -4.37
CA PRO A 197 27.41 1.76 -4.10
C PRO A 197 28.28 1.76 -2.85
N TRP A 198 28.41 0.61 -2.19
CA TRP A 198 29.27 0.47 -1.02
C TRP A 198 30.72 0.80 -1.37
N ASN A 199 31.38 1.60 -0.54
CA ASN A 199 32.82 1.80 -0.54
C ASN A 199 33.37 1.69 0.91
N PRO A 200 34.32 0.78 1.18
CA PRO A 200 34.93 0.64 2.50
C PRO A 200 35.63 1.91 3.02
N GLN A 201 35.99 2.85 2.14
CA GLN A 201 36.68 4.09 2.53
C GLN A 201 35.73 5.17 3.06
N ASP A 202 34.47 5.19 2.60
CA ASP A 202 33.44 6.18 3.01
C ASP A 202 33.08 6.07 4.51
N ILE A 203 33.45 4.96 5.13
CA ILE A 203 33.12 4.58 6.51
C ILE A 203 33.85 5.48 7.53
N GLN A 204 34.94 6.14 7.17
CA GLN A 204 35.68 6.97 8.13
C GLN A 204 35.01 8.33 8.42
N GLU A 205 34.13 8.82 7.54
CA GLU A 205 33.59 10.19 7.65
C GLU A 205 32.18 10.25 8.26
N ASP A 206 31.32 9.25 8.03
CA ASP A 206 29.89 9.28 8.44
C ASP A 206 29.54 8.43 9.69
N ASN A 207 30.47 7.58 10.15
CA ASN A 207 30.15 6.55 11.15
C ASN A 207 29.79 7.09 12.53
N ASN A 208 30.34 8.23 12.95
CA ASN A 208 30.08 8.75 14.30
C ASN A 208 28.65 9.25 14.49
N GLY A 209 27.93 9.60 13.42
CA GLY A 209 26.51 9.98 13.50
C GLY A 209 25.58 8.77 13.45
N LEU A 210 25.78 7.91 12.45
CA LEU A 210 24.87 6.79 12.15
C LEU A 210 24.99 5.66 13.18
N LEU A 211 26.20 5.25 13.57
CA LEU A 211 26.38 4.24 14.62
C LEU A 211 25.84 4.74 15.95
N ASN A 212 25.96 6.04 16.25
CA ASN A 212 25.37 6.62 17.47
C ASN A 212 23.85 6.71 17.40
N GLU A 213 23.23 7.00 16.25
CA GLU A 213 21.76 6.97 16.12
C GLU A 213 21.19 5.55 16.17
N LEU A 214 21.91 4.58 15.60
CA LEU A 214 21.52 3.17 15.59
C LEU A 214 21.81 2.49 16.93
N SER A 215 22.92 2.81 17.60
CA SER A 215 23.26 2.27 18.92
C SER A 215 22.43 2.87 20.05
N LYS A 216 22.21 4.20 20.06
CA LYS A 216 21.40 4.87 21.11
C LYS A 216 19.91 4.53 21.07
N LYS A 217 19.42 3.87 20.03
CA LYS A 217 18.04 3.38 19.93
C LYS A 217 17.90 1.86 20.02
N SER A 218 19.01 1.13 20.07
CA SER A 218 19.05 -0.31 20.35
C SER A 218 19.21 -0.65 21.84
N GLU A 219 19.16 0.34 22.75
CA GLU A 219 19.07 0.12 24.21
C GLU A 219 17.73 -0.50 24.69
N VAL A 220 16.89 -0.97 23.76
CA VAL A 220 15.87 -1.97 24.07
C VAL A 220 16.27 -3.24 23.33
N ILE A 221 16.77 -4.18 24.13
CA ILE A 221 17.24 -5.55 23.84
C ILE A 221 18.71 -5.63 23.38
N ASP A 222 19.62 -5.79 24.35
CA ASP A 222 20.82 -6.62 24.17
C ASP A 222 20.33 -8.02 23.77
N ILE A 223 20.22 -8.26 22.46
CA ILE A 223 20.00 -9.60 21.93
C ILE A 223 21.36 -10.29 22.04
N GLU A 224 21.57 -11.03 23.13
CA GLU A 224 22.40 -12.23 23.04
C GLU A 224 21.77 -13.11 21.96
N THR A 225 22.28 -13.02 20.74
CA THR A 225 21.89 -13.96 19.68
C THR A 225 22.10 -15.37 20.23
N PRO A 226 21.07 -16.22 20.30
CA PRO A 226 21.27 -17.61 20.70
C PRO A 226 22.21 -18.21 19.66
N ARG A 227 23.43 -18.56 20.07
CA ARG A 227 24.31 -19.36 19.23
C ARG A 227 23.52 -20.62 18.86
N PRO A 228 23.26 -20.90 17.57
CA PRO A 228 22.62 -22.16 17.22
C PRO A 228 23.54 -23.28 17.70
N ASN A 229 22.99 -24.23 18.46
CA ASN A 229 23.69 -25.45 18.82
C ASN A 229 24.10 -26.15 17.52
N THR A 230 25.39 -26.05 17.18
CA THR A 230 25.98 -26.63 15.95
C THR A 230 26.01 -28.16 15.95
N SER A 231 25.49 -28.82 17.00
CA SER A 231 25.52 -30.27 17.13
C SER A 231 24.48 -31.03 16.29
N ILE A 232 23.52 -30.34 15.64
CA ILE A 232 22.44 -31.01 14.89
C ILE A 232 22.68 -30.99 13.36
N VAL A 233 23.53 -30.09 12.86
CA VAL A 233 23.70 -29.87 11.40
C VAL A 233 24.64 -30.90 10.73
N HIS A 234 25.41 -31.68 11.49
CA HIS A 234 26.32 -32.68 10.91
C HIS A 234 25.70 -34.06 10.61
N ARG A 235 24.40 -34.28 10.83
CA ARG A 235 23.77 -35.60 10.62
C ARG A 235 23.01 -35.79 9.32
N ALA A 236 22.96 -34.79 8.43
CA ALA A 236 22.12 -34.81 7.24
C ALA A 236 22.89 -34.88 5.90
N ILE A 237 24.21 -35.09 5.90
CA ILE A 237 25.02 -35.07 4.66
C ILE A 237 25.44 -36.46 4.15
N ASP A 238 25.30 -37.53 4.93
CA ASP A 238 25.65 -38.87 4.45
C ASP A 238 24.40 -39.68 4.08
N MET A 239 23.98 -39.61 2.81
CA MET A 239 23.30 -40.68 2.08
C MET A 239 23.02 -40.27 0.63
N GLU A 240 24.03 -40.36 -0.23
CA GLU A 240 23.85 -40.61 -1.67
C GLU A 240 24.31 -42.05 -1.96
N SER A 241 23.40 -42.89 -2.45
CA SER A 241 23.70 -43.91 -3.48
C SER A 241 22.43 -44.66 -3.91
N ASN A 242 22.30 -44.79 -5.24
CA ASN A 242 21.45 -45.70 -6.02
C ASN A 242 19.95 -45.34 -6.06
N SER A 243 19.22 -45.42 -7.17
CA SER A 243 19.42 -46.11 -8.44
C SER A 243 18.61 -45.42 -9.54
N VAL A 244 19.11 -45.56 -10.77
CA VAL A 244 18.42 -45.23 -12.03
C VAL A 244 17.25 -46.19 -12.23
N GLU A 245 16.05 -45.67 -12.47
CA GLU A 245 14.99 -46.41 -13.17
C GLU A 245 14.42 -45.51 -14.28
N GLU A 246 14.64 -45.96 -15.52
CA GLU A 246 13.96 -45.51 -16.72
C GLU A 246 12.49 -45.92 -16.63
N PHE A 247 11.57 -45.02 -16.98
CA PHE A 247 10.18 -45.39 -17.25
C PHE A 247 9.72 -44.78 -18.57
N ASP A 248 9.12 -45.67 -19.36
CA ASP A 248 8.68 -45.53 -20.73
C ASP A 248 7.67 -44.40 -20.96
N SER A 249 7.83 -43.81 -22.15
CA SER A 249 6.86 -42.97 -22.83
C SER A 249 5.71 -43.81 -23.38
N ASP A 250 4.47 -43.42 -23.09
CA ASP A 250 3.37 -43.41 -24.06
C ASP A 250 2.10 -42.85 -23.41
N GLU A 251 1.70 -41.64 -23.81
CA GLU A 251 0.29 -41.26 -23.75
C GLU A 251 -0.04 -40.28 -24.88
N SER A 252 -0.83 -40.80 -25.82
CA SER A 252 -1.34 -40.15 -27.01
C SER A 252 -2.50 -39.22 -26.67
N VAL A 253 -2.29 -37.92 -26.84
CA VAL A 253 -3.36 -36.91 -26.69
C VAL A 253 -4.00 -36.67 -28.05
N MET A 254 -5.30 -36.99 -28.12
CA MET A 254 -6.19 -36.74 -29.25
C MET A 254 -6.38 -35.24 -29.47
N MET A 255 -6.03 -34.78 -30.68
CA MET A 255 -6.39 -33.48 -31.21
C MET A 255 -7.88 -33.44 -31.54
N VAL A 256 -8.65 -32.57 -30.87
CA VAL A 256 -9.97 -32.15 -31.33
C VAL A 256 -9.83 -30.70 -31.81
N ASN A 257 -9.85 -30.54 -33.12
CA ASN A 257 -10.06 -29.26 -33.79
C ASN A 257 -11.51 -28.83 -33.55
N ASN A 258 -11.71 -27.57 -33.15
CA ASN A 258 -12.91 -26.83 -33.49
C ASN A 258 -12.47 -25.42 -33.86
N ASP A 259 -12.55 -25.16 -35.17
CA ASP A 259 -12.62 -23.84 -35.76
C ASP A 259 -13.93 -23.16 -35.33
N ASP A 260 -13.86 -21.87 -35.00
CA ASP A 260 -14.85 -20.84 -35.37
C ASP A 260 -14.42 -19.49 -34.78
N ASN A 261 -13.49 -18.81 -35.47
CA ASN A 261 -13.22 -17.38 -35.29
C ASN A 261 -14.17 -16.59 -36.19
N LEU A 262 -15.35 -16.25 -35.66
CA LEU A 262 -16.17 -15.16 -36.19
C LEU A 262 -15.62 -13.83 -35.63
N ILE A 263 -14.99 -13.06 -36.51
CA ILE A 263 -14.65 -11.66 -36.27
C ILE A 263 -15.94 -10.87 -36.43
N GLU A 264 -16.61 -10.57 -35.31
CA GLU A 264 -17.67 -9.57 -35.27
C GLU A 264 -17.02 -8.19 -35.12
N ILE A 265 -17.02 -7.43 -36.22
CA ILE A 265 -16.65 -6.03 -36.25
C ILE A 265 -17.79 -5.26 -35.58
N CYS A 266 -17.66 -4.94 -34.29
CA CYS A 266 -18.52 -3.96 -33.64
C CYS A 266 -18.11 -2.56 -34.14
N GLU A 267 -18.98 -1.97 -34.95
CA GLU A 267 -18.97 -0.54 -35.25
C GLU A 267 -19.03 0.26 -33.95
N GLU A 268 -18.17 1.28 -33.84
CA GLU A 268 -18.14 2.21 -32.71
C GLU A 268 -19.50 2.91 -32.59
N PRO A 269 -20.18 2.88 -31.42
CA PRO A 269 -21.27 3.79 -31.19
C PRO A 269 -20.69 5.20 -31.05
N SER A 270 -20.99 6.05 -32.02
CA SER A 270 -20.85 7.50 -31.91
C SER A 270 -21.62 7.99 -30.68
N PHE A 271 -20.91 8.25 -29.59
CA PHE A 271 -21.49 8.93 -28.44
C PHE A 271 -21.68 10.41 -28.82
N GLU A 272 -22.93 10.80 -29.04
CA GLU A 272 -23.34 12.20 -28.95
C GLU A 272 -23.02 12.70 -27.53
N ILE A 273 -22.04 13.60 -27.42
CA ILE A 273 -21.78 14.35 -26.19
C ILE A 273 -22.91 15.37 -26.06
N ILE A 274 -23.98 14.98 -25.37
CA ILE A 274 -24.93 15.93 -24.81
C ILE A 274 -24.26 16.47 -23.53
N ASP A 275 -23.49 17.55 -23.68
CA ASP A 275 -22.98 18.35 -22.55
C ASP A 275 -24.17 19.04 -21.87
N ASP A 276 -24.88 18.31 -21.02
CA ASP A 276 -26.03 18.83 -20.28
C ASP A 276 -25.50 19.61 -19.05
N GLU A 277 -25.16 20.88 -19.27
CA GLU A 277 -24.66 21.82 -18.25
C GLU A 277 -25.51 21.81 -16.96
N ASN A 278 -26.80 21.48 -17.10
CA ASN A 278 -27.76 21.37 -16.01
C ASN A 278 -27.48 20.18 -15.08
N ILE A 279 -27.13 19.02 -15.63
CA ILE A 279 -26.76 17.84 -14.86
C ILE A 279 -25.50 18.13 -14.03
N HIS A 280 -24.56 18.89 -14.59
CA HIS A 280 -23.35 19.31 -13.88
C HIS A 280 -23.65 20.26 -12.73
N LEU A 281 -24.56 21.22 -12.94
CA LEU A 281 -24.97 22.18 -11.92
C LEU A 281 -25.69 21.50 -10.75
N GLU A 282 -26.66 20.61 -11.01
CA GLU A 282 -27.38 19.90 -9.95
C GLU A 282 -26.43 19.07 -9.09
N LYS A 283 -25.50 18.33 -9.72
CA LYS A 283 -24.47 17.56 -9.01
C LYS A 283 -23.57 18.47 -8.18
N LYS A 284 -23.20 19.64 -8.70
CA LYS A 284 -22.39 20.63 -7.98
C LYS A 284 -23.12 21.15 -6.73
N ILE A 285 -24.40 21.50 -6.86
CA ILE A 285 -25.18 22.02 -5.73
C ILE A 285 -25.45 20.92 -4.70
N TYR A 286 -25.73 19.69 -5.14
CA TYR A 286 -25.85 18.53 -4.25
C TYR A 286 -24.59 18.36 -3.37
N ASN A 287 -23.40 18.42 -3.97
CA ASN A 287 -22.14 18.33 -3.24
C ASN A 287 -21.93 19.49 -2.26
N GLN A 288 -22.35 20.71 -2.64
CA GLN A 288 -22.30 21.88 -1.76
C GLN A 288 -23.26 21.74 -0.57
N LEU A 289 -24.47 21.20 -0.78
CA LEU A 289 -25.42 20.92 0.29
C LEU A 289 -24.88 19.88 1.28
N ILE A 290 -24.19 18.83 0.80
CA ILE A 290 -23.48 17.89 1.69
C ILE A 290 -22.42 18.62 2.52
N ALA A 291 -21.62 19.49 1.89
CA ALA A 291 -20.59 20.24 2.59
C ALA A 291 -21.18 21.16 3.68
N CYS A 292 -22.28 21.85 3.38
CA CYS A 292 -23.02 22.68 4.35
C CYS A 292 -23.58 21.82 5.49
N LEU A 293 -24.16 20.66 5.20
CA LEU A 293 -24.67 19.75 6.21
C LEU A 293 -23.54 19.27 7.14
N LEU A 294 -22.41 18.84 6.57
CA LEU A 294 -21.24 18.44 7.35
C LEU A 294 -20.69 19.58 8.22
N GLU A 295 -20.70 20.83 7.73
CA GLU A 295 -20.31 21.99 8.52
C GLU A 295 -21.28 22.24 9.69
N HIS A 296 -22.57 22.21 9.41
CA HIS A 296 -23.62 22.40 10.41
C HIS A 296 -23.50 21.36 11.53
N ILE A 297 -23.29 20.09 11.18
CA ILE A 297 -23.14 18.99 12.14
C ILE A 297 -21.85 19.15 12.95
N SER A 298 -20.73 19.52 12.30
CA SER A 298 -19.43 19.68 12.96
C SER A 298 -19.46 20.73 14.07
N LYS A 299 -20.31 21.77 13.96
CA LYS A 299 -20.48 22.80 15.00
C LYS A 299 -21.27 22.31 16.22
N SER A 300 -22.11 21.29 16.06
CA SER A 300 -23.05 20.85 17.10
C SER A 300 -22.53 19.74 18.01
N SER A 301 -21.47 19.02 17.61
CA SER A 301 -20.99 17.77 18.24
C SER A 301 -22.05 16.67 18.41
N GLN A 302 -23.26 16.85 17.89
CA GLN A 302 -24.38 15.93 18.02
C GLN A 302 -24.46 15.02 16.79
N SER A 303 -24.84 13.75 17.01
CA SER A 303 -25.14 12.78 15.95
C SER A 303 -26.52 12.99 15.30
N THR A 304 -27.20 14.09 15.65
CA THR A 304 -28.51 14.45 15.11
C THR A 304 -28.54 15.90 14.68
N ALA A 305 -29.25 16.20 13.59
CA ALA A 305 -29.49 17.56 13.13
C ALA A 305 -30.99 17.85 13.03
N ASN A 306 -31.39 19.07 13.39
CA ASN A 306 -32.74 19.57 13.15
C ASN A 306 -32.84 20.01 11.68
N VAL A 307 -33.72 19.36 10.93
CA VAL A 307 -33.93 19.56 9.49
C VAL A 307 -34.38 20.98 9.18
N GLU A 308 -35.24 21.55 10.02
CA GLU A 308 -35.78 22.89 9.84
C GLU A 308 -34.71 23.95 10.10
N THR A 309 -33.95 23.80 11.18
CA THR A 309 -32.80 24.67 11.46
C THR A 309 -31.74 24.60 10.35
N PHE A 310 -31.49 23.42 9.80
CA PHE A 310 -30.57 23.26 8.67
C PHE A 310 -31.12 23.91 7.39
N PHE A 311 -32.39 23.70 7.07
CA PHE A 311 -33.06 24.31 5.92
C PHE A 311 -32.98 25.84 5.95
N TYR A 312 -33.28 26.46 7.09
CA TYR A 312 -33.25 27.92 7.25
C TYR A 312 -31.85 28.51 7.45
N SER A 313 -30.79 27.71 7.38
CA SER A 313 -29.44 28.26 7.41
C SER A 313 -29.18 29.10 6.14
N ASN A 314 -28.51 30.25 6.33
CA ASN A 314 -28.28 31.21 5.25
C ASN A 314 -27.57 30.58 4.04
N ASP A 315 -26.56 29.74 4.29
CA ASP A 315 -25.81 29.06 3.24
C ASP A 315 -26.67 28.09 2.42
N VAL A 316 -27.56 27.35 3.08
CA VAL A 316 -28.49 26.42 2.41
C VAL A 316 -29.52 27.20 1.60
N GLN A 317 -30.08 28.28 2.14
CA GLN A 317 -31.04 29.11 1.41
C GLN A 317 -30.43 29.72 0.15
N LEU A 318 -29.21 30.27 0.23
CA LEU A 318 -28.50 30.82 -0.93
C LEU A 318 -28.19 29.75 -2.00
N LEU A 319 -27.87 28.52 -1.60
CA LEU A 319 -27.66 27.42 -2.54
C LEU A 319 -28.96 26.99 -3.23
N LEU A 320 -30.06 26.89 -2.48
CA LEU A 320 -31.37 26.54 -3.03
C LEU A 320 -31.92 27.63 -3.95
N GLU A 321 -31.65 28.90 -3.66
CA GLU A 321 -31.99 30.02 -4.56
C GLU A 321 -31.29 29.91 -5.91
N LYS A 322 -29.99 29.59 -5.90
CA LYS A 322 -29.22 29.36 -7.13
C LYS A 322 -29.77 28.18 -7.94
N CYS A 323 -30.20 27.10 -7.29
CA CYS A 323 -30.91 26.00 -7.97
C CYS A 323 -32.16 26.49 -8.68
N THR A 324 -33.05 27.17 -7.94
CA THR A 324 -34.35 27.59 -8.47
C THR A 324 -34.22 28.62 -9.59
N ALA A 325 -33.26 29.55 -9.48
CA ALA A 325 -33.02 30.58 -10.49
C ALA A 325 -32.54 29.98 -11.82
N ASN A 326 -31.63 28.99 -11.77
CA ASN A 326 -31.12 28.35 -12.99
C ASN A 326 -32.20 27.53 -13.70
N TYR A 327 -33.10 26.88 -12.95
CA TYR A 327 -34.26 26.22 -13.54
C TYR A 327 -35.19 27.19 -14.29
N SER A 328 -35.40 28.39 -13.74
CA SER A 328 -36.23 29.41 -14.40
C SER A 328 -35.61 29.92 -15.70
N ILE A 329 -34.28 29.95 -15.83
CA ILE A 329 -33.59 30.43 -17.03
C ILE A 329 -33.73 29.41 -18.18
N ASN A 330 -33.50 28.12 -17.91
CA ASN A 330 -33.57 27.08 -18.94
C ASN A 330 -34.97 26.88 -19.52
N LEU A 331 -35.99 27.23 -18.74
CA LEU A 331 -37.40 27.21 -19.15
C LEU A 331 -37.75 28.27 -20.19
N ILE A 332 -36.96 29.34 -20.29
CA ILE A 332 -37.20 30.44 -21.23
C ILE A 332 -36.60 30.11 -22.61
N ASP A 333 -35.55 29.28 -22.67
CA ASP A 333 -34.78 29.01 -23.89
C ASP A 333 -35.22 27.76 -24.68
N GLY A 334 -36.12 26.93 -24.15
CA GLY A 334 -36.56 25.70 -24.83
C GLY A 334 -38.00 25.32 -24.52
N VAL A 335 -38.86 25.48 -25.52
CA VAL A 335 -40.24 24.93 -25.62
C VAL A 335 -41.16 25.33 -24.45
N GLN A 336 -42.06 26.27 -24.71
CA GLN A 336 -43.21 26.58 -23.84
C GLN A 336 -44.15 25.36 -23.77
N ASP A 337 -43.87 24.45 -22.85
CA ASP A 337 -44.83 23.44 -22.42
C ASP A 337 -45.45 23.96 -21.12
N ASP A 338 -46.74 24.32 -21.16
CA ASP A 338 -47.51 24.97 -20.09
C ASP A 338 -47.66 24.11 -18.80
N HIS A 339 -46.99 22.96 -18.75
CA HIS A 339 -47.04 21.97 -17.67
C HIS A 339 -45.72 21.79 -16.90
N ILE A 340 -44.67 22.55 -17.20
CA ILE A 340 -43.40 22.42 -16.47
C ILE A 340 -43.53 23.06 -15.07
N ILE A 341 -43.72 22.21 -14.06
CA ILE A 341 -43.77 22.62 -12.65
C ILE A 341 -42.37 22.99 -12.19
N ILE A 342 -42.09 24.28 -12.00
CA ILE A 342 -40.84 24.75 -11.39
C ILE A 342 -40.73 24.16 -9.97
N PRO A 343 -39.74 23.31 -9.70
CA PRO A 343 -39.55 22.74 -8.37
C PRO A 343 -39.23 23.84 -7.34
N THR A 344 -39.97 23.86 -6.23
CA THR A 344 -39.72 24.80 -5.12
C THR A 344 -38.44 24.44 -4.35
N LYS A 345 -37.90 25.39 -3.57
CA LYS A 345 -36.74 25.17 -2.70
C LYS A 345 -36.95 23.97 -1.77
N GLU A 346 -38.15 23.83 -1.23
CA GLU A 346 -38.54 22.73 -0.35
C GLU A 346 -38.49 21.39 -1.07
N LYS A 347 -38.96 21.34 -2.33
CA LYS A 347 -38.92 20.12 -3.15
C LYS A 347 -37.47 19.69 -3.41
N TYR A 348 -36.57 20.62 -3.76
CA TYR A 348 -35.14 20.31 -3.93
C TYR A 348 -34.50 19.78 -2.65
N PHE A 349 -34.75 20.48 -1.55
CA PHE A 349 -34.18 20.10 -0.26
C PHE A 349 -34.71 18.74 0.21
N CYS A 350 -36.00 18.45 -0.01
CA CYS A 350 -36.56 17.13 0.27
C CYS A 350 -35.93 16.05 -0.60
N THR A 351 -35.74 16.30 -1.90
CA THR A 351 -35.04 15.38 -2.81
C THR A 351 -33.60 15.12 -2.36
N PHE A 352 -32.90 16.16 -1.93
CA PHE A 352 -31.55 16.04 -1.36
C PHE A 352 -31.52 15.12 -0.13
N LEU A 353 -32.42 15.34 0.83
CA LEU A 353 -32.50 14.49 2.03
C LEU A 353 -32.90 13.06 1.69
N THR A 354 -33.85 12.86 0.78
CA THR A 354 -34.27 11.53 0.32
C THR A 354 -33.13 10.79 -0.37
N LYS A 355 -32.31 11.48 -1.19
CA LYS A 355 -31.11 10.88 -1.78
C LYS A 355 -30.12 10.41 -0.71
N LEU A 356 -29.83 11.23 0.30
CA LEU A 356 -28.94 10.82 1.41
C LEU A 356 -29.52 9.68 2.27
N GLU A 357 -30.84 9.63 2.43
CA GLU A 357 -31.55 8.58 3.15
C GLU A 357 -31.54 7.25 2.38
N ASN A 358 -31.73 7.31 1.05
CA ASN A 358 -31.61 6.15 0.16
C ASN A 358 -30.19 5.58 0.14
N GLU A 359 -29.19 6.46 0.26
CA GLU A 359 -27.78 6.11 0.40
C GLU A 359 -27.43 5.65 1.84
N ALA A 360 -28.41 5.50 2.74
CA ALA A 360 -28.23 5.12 4.14
C ALA A 360 -27.23 6.00 4.95
N LEU A 361 -26.87 7.19 4.46
CA LEU A 361 -25.95 8.10 5.15
C LEU A 361 -26.63 8.88 6.28
N ILE A 362 -27.94 9.07 6.15
CA ILE A 362 -28.79 9.65 7.18
C ILE A 362 -30.02 8.77 7.42
N SER A 363 -30.63 8.89 8.59
CA SER A 363 -31.93 8.25 8.87
C SER A 363 -32.86 9.19 9.63
N ARG A 364 -34.16 9.16 9.31
CA ARG A 364 -35.17 9.95 10.02
C ARG A 364 -35.65 9.20 11.26
N LYS A 365 -35.26 9.63 12.47
CA LYS A 365 -35.65 8.95 13.73
C LYS A 365 -37.18 8.88 13.92
N LYS A 366 -37.89 9.98 13.60
CA LYS A 366 -39.37 10.06 13.58
C LYS A 366 -39.80 11.15 12.61
N ARG A 367 -40.63 10.84 11.60
CA ARG A 367 -41.09 11.82 10.58
C ARG A 367 -41.72 13.09 11.18
N LYS A 368 -42.32 13.00 12.37
CA LYS A 368 -42.97 14.13 13.06
C LYS A 368 -42.01 15.09 13.78
N GLN A 369 -40.74 14.70 13.99
CA GLN A 369 -39.84 15.47 14.86
C GLN A 369 -38.84 16.35 14.10
N ASN A 370 -38.85 16.38 12.76
CA ASN A 370 -37.88 17.13 11.95
C ASN A 370 -36.41 16.88 12.37
N ILE A 371 -36.09 15.68 12.85
CA ILE A 371 -34.73 15.31 13.28
C ILE A 371 -34.21 14.19 12.38
N ILE A 372 -33.01 14.40 11.83
CA ILE A 372 -32.23 13.39 11.11
C ILE A 372 -31.05 12.92 11.96
N ASN A 373 -30.80 11.62 11.96
CA ASN A 373 -29.56 11.03 12.45
C ASN A 373 -28.52 11.09 11.34
N VAL A 374 -27.36 11.62 11.65
CA VAL A 374 -26.25 11.92 10.73
C VAL A 374 -24.95 11.22 11.14
N GLU A 375 -25.04 10.26 12.06
CA GLU A 375 -23.89 9.56 12.62
C GLU A 375 -23.02 8.88 11.55
N LEU A 376 -23.63 8.18 10.59
CA LEU A 376 -22.90 7.47 9.54
C LEU A 376 -22.20 8.44 8.59
N LEU A 377 -22.88 9.51 8.17
CA LEU A 377 -22.28 10.60 7.40
C LEU A 377 -21.07 11.21 8.13
N GLN A 378 -21.19 11.45 9.44
CA GLN A 378 -20.11 12.00 10.26
C GLN A 378 -18.94 11.01 10.41
N LYS A 379 -19.21 9.72 10.64
CA LYS A 379 -18.19 8.65 10.68
C LYS A 379 -17.40 8.59 9.37
N LEU A 380 -18.09 8.58 8.24
CA LEU A 380 -17.47 8.55 6.91
C LEU A 380 -16.62 9.80 6.67
N TYR A 381 -17.13 10.99 6.97
CA TYR A 381 -16.37 12.23 6.84
C TYR A 381 -15.13 12.26 7.75
N ASN A 382 -15.26 11.85 9.01
CA ASN A 382 -14.16 11.80 9.96
C ASN A 382 -13.06 10.86 9.50
N TYR A 383 -13.43 9.65 9.04
CA TYR A 383 -12.50 8.69 8.47
C TYR A 383 -11.77 9.27 7.25
N SER A 384 -12.51 9.84 6.27
CA SER A 384 -11.92 10.47 5.08
C SER A 384 -10.96 11.58 5.46
N SER A 385 -11.34 12.46 6.39
CA SER A 385 -10.49 13.58 6.85
C SER A 385 -9.23 13.08 7.55
N GLN A 386 -9.33 12.12 8.46
CA GLN A 386 -8.18 11.56 9.18
C GLN A 386 -7.21 10.85 8.24
N ARG A 387 -7.73 10.01 7.32
CA ARG A 387 -6.92 9.33 6.31
C ARG A 387 -6.18 10.33 5.43
N LEU A 388 -6.87 11.35 4.91
CA LEU A 388 -6.26 12.38 4.09
C LEU A 388 -5.19 13.16 4.85
N LYS A 389 -5.46 13.59 6.09
CA LYS A 389 -4.49 14.26 6.94
C LYS A 389 -3.23 13.42 7.14
N ALA A 390 -3.38 12.14 7.49
CA ALA A 390 -2.24 11.25 7.67
C ALA A 390 -1.37 11.14 6.40
N MET A 391 -2.00 11.00 5.23
CA MET A 391 -1.30 10.89 3.95
C MET A 391 -0.63 12.21 3.52
N ILE A 392 -1.26 13.34 3.82
CA ILE A 392 -0.72 14.68 3.53
C ILE A 392 0.46 14.99 4.45
N THR A 393 0.39 14.62 5.73
CA THR A 393 1.49 14.78 6.68
C THR A 393 2.76 14.07 6.23
N ILE A 394 2.65 12.89 5.60
CA ILE A 394 3.80 12.16 5.04
C ILE A 394 4.15 12.58 3.60
N LYS A 395 3.59 13.70 3.11
CA LYS A 395 3.77 14.24 1.75
C LYS A 395 3.50 13.21 0.65
N CYS A 396 2.49 12.37 0.81
CA CYS A 396 2.13 11.38 -0.21
C CYS A 396 1.64 12.08 -1.48
N LEU A 397 2.19 11.70 -2.64
CA LEU A 397 1.81 12.25 -3.95
C LEU A 397 0.51 11.64 -4.50
N THR A 398 0.20 10.39 -4.11
CA THR A 398 -0.96 9.66 -4.62
C THR A 398 -1.59 8.85 -3.49
N ILE A 399 -2.88 9.05 -3.25
CA ILE A 399 -3.64 8.38 -2.20
C ILE A 399 -4.66 7.46 -2.86
N THR A 400 -4.63 6.19 -2.49
CA THR A 400 -5.59 5.19 -2.95
C THR A 400 -6.85 5.22 -2.07
N VAL A 401 -8.01 5.17 -2.73
CA VAL A 401 -9.33 5.02 -2.11
C VAL A 401 -10.00 3.81 -2.70
N ASP A 402 -9.92 2.69 -1.98
CA ASP A 402 -10.72 1.50 -2.21
C ASP A 402 -12.04 1.65 -1.45
N THR A 403 -13.14 1.86 -2.17
CA THR A 403 -14.45 2.09 -1.55
C THR A 403 -14.98 0.86 -0.82
N SER A 404 -14.64 -0.35 -1.27
CA SER A 404 -15.02 -1.59 -0.57
C SER A 404 -14.31 -1.66 0.78
N PHE A 405 -13.03 -1.32 0.82
CA PHE A 405 -12.28 -1.21 2.08
C PHE A 405 -12.86 -0.14 3.01
N VAL A 406 -13.30 1.01 2.49
CA VAL A 406 -13.94 2.06 3.30
C VAL A 406 -15.25 1.56 3.92
N LEU A 407 -16.07 0.86 3.14
CA LEU A 407 -17.32 0.28 3.61
C LEU A 407 -17.07 -0.78 4.69
N ASP A 408 -16.14 -1.70 4.46
CA ASP A 408 -15.73 -2.71 5.45
C ASP A 408 -15.22 -2.07 6.75
N LYS A 409 -14.35 -1.06 6.63
CA LYS A 409 -13.72 -0.40 7.78
C LYS A 409 -14.71 0.35 8.67
N LEU A 410 -15.81 0.82 8.08
CA LEU A 410 -16.85 1.58 8.77
C LEU A 410 -18.08 0.72 9.10
N GLU A 411 -18.03 -0.58 8.80
CA GLU A 411 -19.14 -1.52 9.00
C GLU A 411 -20.43 -1.04 8.28
N LEU A 412 -20.27 -0.51 7.06
CA LEU A 412 -21.35 -0.01 6.23
C LEU A 412 -21.79 -1.10 5.25
N ASN A 413 -23.10 -1.17 4.97
CA ASN A 413 -23.65 -2.18 4.08
C ASN A 413 -23.21 -1.96 2.62
N HIS A 414 -22.46 -2.93 2.07
CA HIS A 414 -22.13 -3.00 0.65
C HIS A 414 -23.42 -3.00 -0.19
N GLY A 415 -23.58 -1.98 -1.03
CA GLY A 415 -24.77 -1.80 -1.88
C GLY A 415 -25.77 -0.74 -1.40
N SER A 416 -25.67 -0.27 -0.14
CA SER A 416 -26.49 0.85 0.34
C SER A 416 -25.89 2.22 0.01
N ILE A 417 -24.56 2.29 -0.11
CA ILE A 417 -23.81 3.53 -0.33
C ILE A 417 -23.08 3.43 -1.66
N SER A 418 -23.32 4.41 -2.54
CA SER A 418 -22.68 4.51 -3.84
C SER A 418 -21.20 4.89 -3.73
N THR A 419 -20.38 4.40 -4.65
CA THR A 419 -18.95 4.74 -4.68
C THR A 419 -18.75 6.24 -4.94
N ILE A 420 -19.64 6.85 -5.72
CA ILE A 420 -19.66 8.28 -6.00
C ILE A 420 -19.85 9.11 -4.73
N ILE A 421 -20.74 8.71 -3.80
CA ILE A 421 -20.97 9.49 -2.57
C ILE A 421 -19.77 9.42 -1.62
N ILE A 422 -19.09 8.27 -1.54
CA ILE A 422 -17.85 8.12 -0.77
C ILE A 422 -16.78 9.08 -1.32
N ILE A 423 -16.56 9.07 -2.64
CA ILE A 423 -15.58 9.95 -3.28
C ILE A 423 -15.96 11.42 -3.14
N THR A 424 -17.25 11.75 -3.16
CA THR A 424 -17.74 13.11 -2.89
C THR A 424 -17.36 13.56 -1.48
N ILE A 425 -17.48 12.69 -0.48
CA ILE A 425 -17.09 13.01 0.90
C ILE A 425 -15.57 13.18 1.04
N PHE A 426 -14.77 12.33 0.37
CA PHE A 426 -13.32 12.52 0.27
C PHE A 426 -12.97 13.87 -0.38
N LYS A 427 -13.66 14.24 -1.46
CA LYS A 427 -13.47 15.51 -2.16
C LYS A 427 -13.76 16.72 -1.26
N ILE A 428 -14.83 16.66 -0.48
CA ILE A 428 -15.19 17.71 0.50
C ILE A 428 -14.14 17.79 1.60
N ALA A 429 -13.71 16.65 2.14
CA ALA A 429 -12.68 16.60 3.18
C ALA A 429 -11.34 17.16 2.68
N LEU A 430 -10.91 16.78 1.47
CA LEU A 430 -9.69 17.28 0.84
C LEU A 430 -9.77 18.78 0.57
N SER A 431 -10.88 19.28 0.03
CA SER A 431 -11.06 20.72 -0.25
C SER A 431 -10.88 21.56 1.02
N ARG A 432 -11.36 21.07 2.17
CA ARG A 432 -11.16 21.74 3.47
C ARG A 432 -9.70 21.71 3.93
N ILE A 433 -9.02 20.59 3.77
CA ILE A 433 -7.59 20.48 4.13
C ILE A 433 -6.74 21.39 3.23
N VAL A 434 -6.98 21.38 1.92
CA VAL A 434 -6.23 22.20 0.95
C VAL A 434 -6.48 23.70 1.14
N SER A 435 -7.65 24.09 1.67
CA SER A 435 -7.94 25.49 2.00
C SER A 435 -7.03 26.04 3.12
N ASP A 436 -6.46 25.16 3.94
CA ASP A 436 -5.43 25.53 4.91
C ASP A 436 -4.05 25.60 4.22
N LYS A 437 -3.56 26.83 4.07
CA LYS A 437 -2.30 27.16 3.39
C LYS A 437 -1.07 26.50 4.02
N SER A 438 -1.16 26.00 5.25
CA SER A 438 -0.06 25.30 5.93
C SER A 438 0.28 23.94 5.30
N ASN A 439 -0.60 23.35 4.50
CA ASN A 439 -0.39 22.02 3.92
C ASN A 439 0.50 22.00 2.66
N HIS A 440 0.89 23.17 2.13
CA HIS A 440 1.73 23.32 0.94
C HIS A 440 1.23 22.60 -0.33
N ILE A 441 -0.05 22.25 -0.40
CA ILE A 441 -0.67 21.63 -1.58
C ILE A 441 -1.02 22.75 -2.57
N ILE A 442 -0.44 22.68 -3.77
CA ILE A 442 -0.69 23.63 -4.86
C ILE A 442 -1.88 23.17 -5.71
N ASP A 443 -1.99 21.85 -5.96
CA ASP A 443 -2.99 21.31 -6.87
C ASP A 443 -3.37 19.88 -6.47
N TRP A 444 -4.56 19.44 -6.89
CA TRP A 444 -5.04 18.08 -6.69
C TRP A 444 -6.11 17.69 -7.70
N TRP A 445 -6.16 16.41 -8.04
CA TRP A 445 -7.21 15.84 -8.89
C TRP A 445 -7.54 14.41 -8.45
N ILE A 446 -8.71 13.93 -8.86
CA ILE A 446 -9.18 12.58 -8.54
C ILE A 446 -9.35 11.82 -9.86
N GLU A 447 -8.75 10.64 -9.94
CA GLU A 447 -8.81 9.76 -11.08
C GLU A 447 -9.59 8.48 -10.72
N LYS A 448 -10.62 8.17 -11.51
CA LYS A 448 -11.35 6.90 -11.40
C LYS A 448 -10.55 5.82 -12.13
N ARG A 449 -10.22 4.71 -11.45
CA ARG A 449 -9.54 3.57 -12.07
C ARG A 449 -10.51 2.41 -12.32
N THR A 450 -11.32 2.09 -11.32
CA THR A 450 -12.43 1.13 -11.44
C THR A 450 -13.65 1.69 -10.71
N ASP A 451 -14.76 0.97 -10.67
CA ASP A 451 -15.94 1.40 -9.91
C ASP A 451 -15.67 1.49 -8.41
N ALA A 452 -14.83 0.60 -7.88
CA ALA A 452 -14.47 0.55 -6.46
C ALA A 452 -13.13 1.22 -6.12
N PHE A 453 -12.30 1.55 -7.11
CA PHE A 453 -10.94 2.03 -6.88
C PHE A 453 -10.69 3.41 -7.51
N TRP A 454 -10.27 4.36 -6.68
CA TRP A 454 -10.01 5.74 -7.06
C TRP A 454 -8.64 6.20 -6.53
N LEU A 455 -8.01 7.11 -7.26
CA LEU A 455 -6.76 7.74 -6.88
C LEU A 455 -6.98 9.23 -6.64
N ILE A 456 -6.44 9.75 -5.56
CA ILE A 456 -6.33 11.18 -5.30
C ILE A 456 -4.87 11.57 -5.49
N HIS A 457 -4.61 12.44 -6.45
CA HIS A 457 -3.27 12.92 -6.73
C HIS A 457 -3.07 14.29 -6.10
N LEU A 458 -1.91 14.50 -5.47
CA LEU A 458 -1.56 15.72 -4.76
C LEU A 458 -0.23 16.28 -5.30
N LYS A 459 -0.21 17.58 -5.54
CA LYS A 459 0.98 18.32 -5.94
C LYS A 459 1.37 19.30 -4.83
N TYR A 460 2.58 19.16 -4.30
CA TYR A 460 3.12 20.04 -3.26
C TYR A 460 4.04 21.12 -3.85
N ASP A 461 4.20 22.21 -3.11
CA ASP A 461 5.18 23.25 -3.40
C ASP A 461 6.62 22.71 -3.28
N THR A 462 7.36 22.77 -4.38
CA THR A 462 8.74 22.28 -4.46
C THR A 462 9.70 23.07 -3.57
N LYS A 463 9.35 24.30 -3.19
CA LYS A 463 10.16 25.16 -2.33
C LYS A 463 10.32 24.64 -0.89
N PHE A 464 9.57 23.59 -0.51
CA PHE A 464 9.58 23.01 0.84
C PHE A 464 10.09 21.57 0.89
N ASN A 465 10.73 21.06 -0.18
CA ASN A 465 11.29 19.70 -0.21
C ASN A 465 12.77 19.62 0.20
N ASP A 466 13.39 20.73 0.59
CA ASP A 466 14.81 20.79 1.02
C ASP A 466 14.99 20.78 2.56
N VAL A 467 14.01 20.29 3.31
CA VAL A 467 14.07 20.05 4.77
C VAL A 467 13.70 18.61 5.05
#